data_AF-A0A2G8DGY7-F1
#
_entry.id   AF-A0A2G8DGY7-F1
#
_cell.length_a   1.000
_cell.length_b   1.000
_cell.length_c   1.000
_cell.angle_alpha   90.00
_cell.angle_beta   90.00
_cell.angle_gamma   90.00
#
_symmetry.space_group_name_H-M   'P 1'
#
loop_
_entity.id
_entity.type
_entity.pdbx_description
1 polymer ?
#
loop_
_entity_poly.entity_id
_entity_poly.type
_entity_poly.pdbx_seq_one_letter_code
_entity_poly.pdbx_strand_id
1 'polypeptide(L)'
;MKIYDNPNTVDIPAGVSKRERDGPASFENTQWVTIKDNKNLKLYFRSYDCSSLFLVDLNKVDFSNGSEHESIIVDKEFSVIDAF
;
A
#
# COMPACT_ATOMS: atom_id res chain seq x y z
N MET A 1 -18.92 1.88 -2.29
CA MET A 1 -18.01 2.21 -3.40
C MET A 1 -17.57 0.88 -4.02
N LYS A 2 -17.95 0.60 -5.27
CA LYS A 2 -17.48 -0.60 -5.98
C LYS A 2 -16.21 -0.20 -6.72
N ILE A 3 -15.08 -0.80 -6.36
CA ILE A 3 -13.83 -0.69 -7.12
C ILE A 3 -14.03 -1.67 -8.28
N TYR A 4 -14.29 -1.13 -9.47
CA TYR A 4 -14.67 -1.93 -10.64
C TYR A 4 -13.49 -2.61 -11.32
N ASP A 5 -12.26 -2.22 -10.98
CA ASP A 5 -11.05 -2.81 -11.54
C ASP A 5 -10.24 -3.41 -10.40
N ASN A 6 -10.09 -4.74 -10.44
CA ASN A 6 -9.18 -5.45 -9.55
C ASN A 6 -7.77 -4.85 -9.74
N PRO A 7 -7.21 -4.10 -8.76
CA PRO A 7 -5.93 -3.41 -8.94
C PRO A 7 -4.80 -4.39 -9.28
N ASN A 8 -4.99 -5.68 -9.00
CA ASN A 8 -4.03 -6.73 -9.30
C ASN A 8 -3.86 -6.99 -10.81
N THR A 9 -4.78 -6.53 -11.68
CA THR A 9 -4.64 -6.73 -13.15
C THR A 9 -3.53 -5.88 -13.76
N VAL A 10 -3.16 -4.79 -13.09
CA VAL A 10 -2.09 -3.87 -13.50
C VAL A 10 -0.86 -3.99 -12.62
N ASP A 11 -0.82 -4.98 -11.72
CA ASP A 11 0.38 -5.25 -10.94
C ASP A 11 1.51 -5.69 -11.86
N ILE A 12 2.71 -5.18 -11.60
CA ILE A 12 3.94 -5.56 -12.29
C ILE A 12 4.70 -6.54 -11.39
N PRO A 13 4.75 -7.84 -11.73
CA PRO A 13 5.58 -8.80 -11.03
C PRO A 13 7.07 -8.44 -11.08
N ALA A 14 7.82 -8.86 -10.06
CA ALA A 14 9.27 -8.78 -10.10
C ALA A 14 9.84 -9.53 -11.32
N GLY A 15 10.73 -8.87 -12.06
CA GLY A 15 11.46 -9.45 -13.18
C GLY A 15 10.77 -9.35 -14.55
N VAL A 16 9.52 -8.85 -14.65
CA VAL A 16 8.84 -8.76 -15.96
C VAL A 16 9.04 -7.44 -16.69
N SER A 17 9.25 -6.33 -15.96
CA SER A 17 9.50 -5.01 -16.55
C SER A 17 10.98 -4.67 -16.43
N LYS A 18 11.73 -4.76 -17.53
CA LYS A 18 13.15 -4.39 -17.59
C LYS A 18 13.29 -2.96 -18.11
N ARG A 19 14.07 -2.13 -17.40
CA ARG A 19 14.49 -0.83 -17.93
C ARG A 19 15.64 -1.04 -18.92
N GLU A 20 15.46 -0.58 -20.15
CA GLU A 20 16.54 -0.48 -21.12
C GLU A 20 17.33 0.81 -20.88
N ARG A 21 18.55 0.66 -20.35
CA ARG A 21 19.55 1.73 -20.20
C ARG A 21 20.94 1.12 -20.26
N ASP A 22 21.95 1.92 -20.62
CA ASP A 22 23.35 1.52 -20.51
C ASP A 22 23.69 1.26 -19.04
N GLY A 23 24.10 0.03 -18.70
CA GLY A 23 24.43 -0.39 -17.35
C GLY A 23 23.83 -1.75 -16.95
N PRO A 24 23.91 -2.12 -15.65
CA PRO A 24 23.30 -3.35 -15.12
C PRO A 24 21.80 -3.37 -15.37
N ALA A 25 21.25 -4.57 -15.63
CA ALA A 25 19.81 -4.75 -15.76
C ALA A 25 19.11 -4.26 -14.49
N SER A 26 18.16 -3.35 -14.65
CA SER A 26 17.26 -2.91 -13.58
C SER A 26 15.83 -3.27 -13.95
N PHE A 27 15.06 -3.71 -12.95
CA PHE A 27 13.68 -4.14 -13.12
C PHE A 27 12.76 -3.26 -12.29
N GLU A 28 11.55 -3.05 -12.79
CA GLU A 28 10.47 -2.41 -12.06
C GLU A 28 9.43 -3.46 -11.64
N ASN A 29 8.86 -3.26 -10.46
CA ASN A 29 7.72 -4.01 -9.95
C ASN A 29 6.82 -3.09 -9.14
N THR A 30 5.56 -3.47 -8.98
CA THR A 30 4.66 -2.80 -8.04
C THR A 30 5.26 -2.92 -6.63
N GLN A 31 5.41 -1.81 -5.91
CA GLN A 31 5.97 -1.84 -4.54
C GLN A 31 4.87 -1.95 -3.48
N TRP A 32 3.74 -1.29 -3.72
CA TRP A 32 2.56 -1.30 -2.86
C TRP A 32 1.32 -0.87 -3.65
N VAL A 33 0.15 -1.20 -3.11
CA VAL A 33 -1.14 -0.74 -3.62
C VAL A 33 -1.83 0.06 -2.53
N THR A 34 -2.45 1.19 -2.91
CA THR A 34 -3.31 1.97 -2.01
C THR A 34 -4.71 2.12 -2.59
N ILE A 35 -5.71 2.05 -1.73
CA ILE A 35 -7.12 2.26 -2.06
C ILE A 35 -7.66 3.33 -1.11
N LYS A 36 -8.28 4.36 -1.66
CA LYS A 36 -8.82 5.48 -0.88
C LYS A 36 -10.34 5.49 -0.96
N ASP A 37 -11.01 5.34 0.17
CA ASP A 37 -12.44 5.63 0.31
C ASP A 37 -12.60 7.03 0.90
N ASN A 38 -12.73 8.02 0.02
CA ASN A 38 -12.83 9.42 0.41
C ASN A 38 -14.15 9.75 1.12
N LYS A 39 -15.20 8.93 0.93
CA LYS A 39 -16.50 9.17 1.57
C LYS A 39 -16.49 8.73 3.03
N ASN A 40 -15.91 7.57 3.30
CA ASN A 40 -15.86 7.00 4.65
C ASN A 40 -14.53 7.29 5.38
N LEU A 41 -13.63 8.04 4.73
CA LEU A 41 -12.31 8.43 5.25
C LEU A 41 -11.48 7.21 5.66
N LYS A 42 -11.35 6.25 4.74
CA LYS A 42 -10.56 5.03 4.91
C LYS A 42 -9.42 4.97 3.90
N LEU A 43 -8.22 4.65 4.35
CA LEU A 43 -7.08 4.34 3.50
C LEU A 43 -6.71 2.88 3.68
N TYR A 44 -6.77 2.10 2.62
CA TYR A 44 -6.29 0.73 2.62
C TYR A 44 -4.96 0.63 1.89
N PHE A 45 -4.08 -0.25 2.36
CA PHE A 45 -2.80 -0.49 1.70
C PHE A 45 -2.34 -1.95 1.84
N ARG A 46 -1.53 -2.40 0.89
CA ARG A 46 -0.74 -3.64 0.96
C ARG A 46 0.63 -3.42 0.34
N SER A 47 1.66 -4.09 0.83
CA SER A 47 2.98 -4.08 0.19
C SER A 47 3.10 -5.20 -0.84
N TYR A 48 4.21 -5.25 -1.56
CA TYR A 48 4.51 -6.33 -2.50
C TYR A 48 4.69 -7.67 -1.77
N ASP A 49 5.46 -7.69 -0.68
CA ASP A 49 5.79 -8.91 0.06
C ASP A 49 4.72 -9.32 1.10
N CYS A 50 3.71 -8.46 1.34
CA CYS A 50 2.59 -8.74 2.23
C CYS A 50 1.25 -8.60 1.51
N SER A 51 0.60 -9.74 1.23
CA SER A 51 -0.70 -9.78 0.53
C SER A 51 -1.89 -9.33 1.40
N SER A 52 -1.71 -9.21 2.71
CA SER A 52 -2.73 -8.70 3.63
C SER A 52 -3.08 -7.24 3.31
N LEU A 53 -4.38 -6.94 3.27
CA LEU A 53 -4.88 -5.59 3.12
C LEU A 53 -5.04 -4.93 4.50
N PHE A 54 -4.21 -3.95 4.80
CA PHE A 54 -4.30 -3.15 6.01
C PHE A 54 -5.27 -1.98 5.82
N LEU A 55 -5.86 -1.51 6.91
CA LEU A 55 -6.78 -0.38 6.94
C LEU A 55 -6.29 0.68 7.95
N VAL A 56 -6.24 1.92 7.49
CA VAL A 56 -6.13 3.12 8.32
C VAL A 56 -7.49 3.82 8.34
N ASP A 57 -8.07 3.92 9.53
CA ASP A 57 -9.31 4.65 9.76
C ASP A 57 -9.00 6.11 10.09
N LEU A 58 -9.13 7.01 9.11
CA LEU A 58 -8.77 8.41 9.28
C LEU A 58 -9.73 9.14 10.26
N ASN A 59 -10.92 8.59 10.53
CA ASN A 59 -11.80 9.17 11.56
C ASN A 59 -11.28 8.97 12.99
N LYS A 60 -10.31 8.05 13.18
CA LYS A 60 -9.70 7.76 14.47
C LYS A 60 -8.36 8.49 14.67
N VAL A 61 -7.93 9.25 13.68
CA VAL A 61 -6.68 10.01 13.73
C VAL A 61 -7.01 11.45 14.14
N ASP A 62 -6.27 11.97 15.11
CA ASP A 62 -6.37 13.37 15.50
C ASP A 62 -5.53 14.24 14.57
N PHE A 63 -6.20 15.09 13.78
CA PHE A 63 -5.55 16.05 12.87
C PHE A 63 -5.57 17.49 13.40
N SER A 64 -5.95 17.72 14.66
CA SER A 64 -6.14 19.05 15.22
C SER A 64 -4.83 19.79 15.55
N ASN A 65 -3.74 19.06 15.80
CA ASN A 65 -2.45 19.63 16.21
C ASN A 65 -1.36 19.36 15.15
N GLY A 66 -0.76 20.44 14.64
CA GLY A 66 0.14 20.41 13.48
C GLY A 66 1.61 20.07 13.76
N SER A 67 1.97 19.17 14.69
CA SER A 67 3.39 18.98 15.01
C SER A 67 3.90 17.57 15.32
N GLU A 68 3.06 16.54 15.46
CA GLU A 68 3.55 15.16 15.57
C GLU A 68 3.06 14.31 14.39
N HIS A 69 4.02 13.86 13.58
CA HIS A 69 3.77 13.00 12.43
C HIS A 69 3.78 11.54 12.86
N GLU A 70 2.63 10.88 12.72
CA GLU A 70 2.55 9.43 12.81
C GLU A 70 3.00 8.79 11.49
N SER A 71 3.69 7.65 11.58
CA SER A 71 4.20 6.91 10.42
C SER A 71 3.87 5.43 10.49
N ILE A 72 3.63 4.84 9.32
CA ILE A 72 3.36 3.41 9.18
C ILE A 72 4.42 2.83 8.27
N ILE A 73 5.13 1.81 8.75
CA ILE A 73 6.08 1.04 7.95
C ILE A 73 5.25 0.16 7.01
N VAL A 74 5.36 0.42 5.70
CA VAL A 74 4.60 -0.28 4.66
C VAL A 74 5.16 -1.68 4.41
N ASP A 75 6.48 -1.84 4.51
CA ASP A 75 7.17 -3.10 4.26
C ASP A 75 7.49 -3.83 5.57
N LYS A 76 6.44 -4.32 6.22
CA LYS A 76 6.54 -5.08 7.46
C LYS A 76 5.80 -6.40 7.30
N GLU A 77 6.42 -7.49 7.76
CA GLU A 77 5.75 -8.77 7.86
C GLU A 77 4.49 -8.64 8.72
N PHE A 78 3.40 -9.25 8.23
CA PHE A 78 2.14 -9.26 8.95
C PHE A 78 2.32 -9.99 10.29
N SER A 79 2.09 -9.26 11.38
CA SER A 79 1.92 -9.82 12.71
C SER A 79 0.50 -9.53 13.16
N VAL A 80 -0.24 -10.56 13.57
CA VAL A 80 -1.54 -10.39 14.20
C VAL A 80 -1.30 -9.74 15.56
N ILE A 81 -1.74 -8.50 15.73
CA ILE A 81 -1.54 -7.75 16.98
C ILE A 81 -2.75 -7.95 17.93
N ASP A 82 -3.90 -8.37 17.39
CA ASP A 82 -5.06 -8.81 18.18
C ASP A 82 -5.97 -9.72 17.34
N ALA A 83 -6.19 -10.94 17.82
CA ALA A 83 -7.21 -11.85 17.31
C ALA A 83 -8.28 -11.97 18.39
N PHE A 84 -9.38 -11.22 18.21
CA PHE A 84 -10.57 -11.36 19.04
C PHE A 84 -11.44 -12.51 18.53
#